data_AF-A0A9X8E2T3-F1
#
_entry.id   AF-A0A9X8E2T3-F1
#
_cell.length_a   1.000
_cell.length_b   1.000
_cell.length_c   1.000
_cell.angle_alpha   90.00
_cell.angle_beta   90.00
_cell.angle_gamma   90.00
#
_symmetry.space_group_name_H-M   'P 1'
#
loop_
_entity.id
_entity.type
_entity.pdbx_description
1 polymer ?
#
loop_
_entity_poly.entity_id
_entity_poly.type
_entity_poly.pdbx_seq_one_letter_code
_entity_poly.pdbx_strand_id
1 'polypeptide(L)'
;HRQAVMSTRYPFEPPKVQFVTPIFHPNIDNAGRICLDTLKMQPKGSWMPSVNLSTLLTTIRLLMTDPNPDDGLMPEIQNHALFVSKATAMTAQHANASHSTPARTLHAAAHNEDESKPAMSLANESNSSSSDDSSSESSQGEEISGSDGDGHSDADVERPAKRGRLV
;
A
#
# COMPACT_ATOMS: atom_id res chain seq x y z
N HIS A 1 12.55 -2.58 -3.43
CA HIS A 1 13.21 -3.85 -3.05
C HIS A 1 12.25 -4.75 -2.28
N ARG A 2 12.32 -6.07 -2.48
CA ARG A 2 11.53 -7.10 -1.78
C ARG A 2 12.45 -8.14 -1.16
N GLN A 3 12.10 -8.65 0.01
CA GLN A 3 12.78 -9.75 0.68
C GLN A 3 11.81 -10.92 0.84
N ALA A 4 12.29 -12.13 0.54
CA ALA A 4 11.58 -13.37 0.79
C ALA A 4 12.36 -14.22 1.79
N VAL A 5 11.70 -14.69 2.83
CA VAL A 5 12.26 -15.62 3.83
C VAL A 5 11.55 -16.96 3.71
N MET A 6 12.32 -18.02 3.46
CA MET A 6 11.82 -19.39 3.34
C MET A 6 11.80 -20.06 4.73
N SER A 7 10.67 -20.63 5.12
CA SER A 7 10.56 -21.50 6.29
C SER A 7 11.27 -22.84 6.02
N THR A 8 11.65 -23.56 7.08
CA THR A 8 12.14 -24.96 6.96
C THR A 8 11.09 -25.91 6.39
N ARG A 9 9.83 -25.47 6.36
CA ARG A 9 8.67 -26.20 5.83
C ARG A 9 8.34 -25.88 4.37
N TYR A 10 9.07 -24.97 3.72
CA TYR A 10 8.90 -24.71 2.29
C TYR A 10 9.16 -25.99 1.48
N PRO A 11 8.35 -26.33 0.44
CA PRO A 11 7.26 -25.54 -0.14
C PRO A 11 5.87 -25.80 0.46
N PHE A 12 5.75 -26.57 1.55
CA PHE A 12 4.46 -26.85 2.19
C PHE A 12 3.89 -25.64 2.93
N GLU A 13 4.76 -24.70 3.34
CA GLU A 13 4.38 -23.36 3.80
C GLU A 13 4.83 -22.31 2.80
N PRO A 14 4.06 -21.22 2.59
CA PRO A 14 4.44 -20.13 1.71
C PRO A 14 5.68 -19.39 2.24
N PRO A 15 6.47 -18.77 1.34
CA PRO A 15 7.48 -17.82 1.76
C PRO A 15 6.86 -16.61 2.46
N LYS A 16 7.56 -16.04 3.43
CA LYS A 16 7.23 -14.72 3.97
C LYS A 16 7.85 -13.66 3.07
N VAL A 17 7.02 -12.91 2.34
CA VAL A 17 7.48 -11.85 1.43
C VAL A 17 7.08 -10.49 1.98
N GLN A 18 8.05 -9.56 2.01
CA GLN A 18 7.82 -8.18 2.43
C GLN A 18 8.61 -7.19 1.57
N PHE A 19 8.08 -5.98 1.44
CA PHE A 19 8.80 -4.86 0.87
C PHE A 19 9.76 -4.27 1.91
N VAL A 20 11.03 -4.16 1.54
CA VAL A 20 12.05 -3.46 2.34
C VAL A 20 11.99 -1.96 2.07
N THR A 21 11.67 -1.60 0.82
CA THR A 21 11.42 -0.21 0.44
C THR A 21 10.01 0.18 0.92
N PRO A 22 9.84 1.30 1.64
CA PRO A 22 8.51 1.80 2.00
C PRO A 22 7.64 2.01 0.76
N ILE A 23 6.40 1.51 0.80
CA ILE A 23 5.42 1.63 -0.28
C ILE A 23 4.04 1.97 0.31
N PHE A 24 3.29 2.81 -0.40
CA PHE A 24 1.94 3.25 -0.09
C PHE A 24 1.06 2.60 -1.14
N HIS A 25 0.38 1.53 -0.75
CA HIS A 25 -0.38 0.67 -1.64
C HIS A 25 -1.52 0.02 -0.87
N PRO A 26 -2.73 -0.12 -1.45
CA PRO A 26 -3.90 -0.67 -0.75
C PRO A 26 -3.65 -2.03 -0.10
N ASN A 27 -2.91 -2.92 -0.76
CA ASN A 27 -2.64 -4.28 -0.28
C ASN A 27 -1.29 -4.44 0.43
N ILE A 28 -0.60 -3.35 0.79
CA ILE A 28 0.69 -3.40 1.51
C ILE A 28 0.58 -2.48 2.74
N ASP A 29 0.90 -3.01 3.91
CA ASP A 29 0.89 -2.20 5.13
C ASP A 29 2.20 -1.40 5.34
N ASN A 30 2.23 -0.57 6.38
CA ASN A 30 3.40 0.25 6.72
C ASN A 30 4.65 -0.56 7.08
N ALA A 31 4.50 -1.85 7.43
CA ALA A 31 5.62 -2.76 7.68
C ALA A 31 6.10 -3.46 6.39
N GLY A 32 5.48 -3.19 5.24
CA GLY A 32 5.79 -3.79 3.96
C GLY A 32 5.21 -5.19 3.76
N ARG A 33 4.30 -5.67 4.64
CA ARG A 33 3.65 -6.97 4.51
C ARG A 33 2.61 -6.92 3.40
N ILE A 34 2.57 -7.95 2.57
CA ILE A 34 1.69 -8.04 1.40
C ILE A 34 0.45 -8.86 1.76
N CYS A 35 -0.74 -8.31 1.52
CA CYS A 35 -1.97 -9.09 1.51
C CYS A 35 -2.15 -9.72 0.12
N LEU A 36 -1.85 -11.01 0.01
CA LEU A 36 -2.07 -11.76 -1.22
C LEU A 36 -2.53 -13.18 -0.86
N ASP A 37 -3.58 -13.65 -1.52
CA ASP A 37 -4.19 -14.96 -1.29
C ASP A 37 -3.20 -16.11 -1.53
N THR A 38 -2.36 -16.01 -2.56
CA THR A 38 -1.32 -16.99 -2.88
C THR A 38 -0.23 -17.06 -1.81
N LEU A 39 -0.08 -16.05 -0.94
CA LEU A 39 0.85 -16.08 0.20
C LEU A 39 0.21 -16.61 1.49
N LYS A 40 -1.07 -16.98 1.45
CA LYS A 40 -1.83 -17.46 2.62
C LYS A 40 -2.14 -18.95 2.47
N MET A 41 -2.08 -19.66 3.59
CA MET A 41 -2.49 -21.06 3.65
C MET A 41 -4.00 -21.21 3.60
N GLN A 42 -4.45 -22.34 3.05
CA GLN A 42 -5.85 -22.79 3.10
C GLN A 42 -6.35 -22.84 4.56
N PRO A 43 -7.64 -22.55 4.84
CA PRO A 43 -8.71 -22.26 3.89
C PRO A 43 -8.80 -20.77 3.48
N LYS A 44 -7.98 -19.89 4.07
CA LYS A 44 -8.07 -18.43 3.87
C LYS A 44 -7.26 -17.91 2.67
N GLY A 45 -6.62 -18.81 1.94
CA GLY A 45 -5.72 -18.48 0.85
C GLY A 45 -5.54 -19.67 -0.08
N SER A 46 -4.74 -19.47 -1.11
CA SER A 46 -4.61 -20.37 -2.26
C SER A 46 -3.21 -20.97 -2.41
N TRP A 47 -2.33 -20.85 -1.41
CA TRP A 47 -0.98 -21.41 -1.50
C TRP A 47 -1.02 -22.93 -1.73
N MET A 48 -0.28 -23.36 -2.75
CA MET A 48 -0.01 -24.75 -3.06
C MET A 48 1.50 -24.96 -3.18
N PRO A 49 2.05 -26.13 -2.77
CA PRO A 49 3.48 -26.41 -2.90
C PRO A 49 4.02 -26.39 -4.33
N SER A 50 3.13 -26.48 -5.33
CA SER A 50 3.45 -26.37 -6.76
C SER A 50 3.62 -24.92 -7.24
N VAL A 51 3.24 -23.92 -6.45
CA VAL A 51 3.42 -22.51 -6.79
C VAL A 51 4.91 -22.19 -6.78
N ASN A 52 5.43 -21.80 -7.93
CA ASN A 52 6.83 -21.43 -8.08
C ASN A 52 7.05 -19.94 -7.75
N LEU A 53 8.28 -19.59 -7.36
CA LEU A 53 8.65 -18.21 -7.00
C LEU A 53 8.49 -17.23 -8.17
N SER A 54 8.69 -17.67 -9.42
CA SER A 54 8.53 -16.81 -10.60
C SER A 54 7.08 -16.36 -10.76
N THR A 55 6.12 -17.29 -10.66
CA THR A 55 4.68 -17.02 -10.67
C THR A 55 4.33 -16.08 -9.53
N LEU A 56 4.84 -16.35 -8.32
CA LEU A 56 4.58 -15.50 -7.16
C LEU A 56 5.07 -14.05 -7.37
N LEU A 57 6.28 -13.87 -7.89
CA LEU A 57 6.83 -12.54 -8.19
C LEU A 57 6.04 -11.83 -9.31
N THR A 58 5.56 -12.58 -10.30
CA THR A 58 4.68 -12.05 -11.35
C THR A 58 3.35 -11.58 -10.74
N THR A 59 2.72 -12.37 -9.87
CA THR A 59 1.48 -11.99 -9.19
C THR A 59 1.68 -10.73 -8.34
N ILE A 60 2.80 -10.63 -7.61
CA ILE A 60 3.13 -9.40 -6.86
C ILE A 60 3.31 -8.21 -7.80
N ARG A 61 3.93 -8.39 -8.97
CA ARG A 61 4.07 -7.31 -9.96
C ARG A 61 2.72 -6.86 -10.49
N LEU A 62 1.81 -7.78 -10.77
CA LEU A 62 0.45 -7.47 -11.20
C LEU A 62 -0.33 -6.71 -10.12
N LEU A 63 -0.20 -7.14 -8.85
CA LEU A 63 -0.81 -6.44 -7.71
C LEU A 63 -0.37 -4.98 -7.62
N MET A 64 0.91 -4.68 -7.93
CA MET A 64 1.42 -3.30 -7.93
C MET A 64 0.83 -2.42 -9.03
N THR A 65 0.40 -3.01 -10.15
CA THR A 65 -0.23 -2.29 -11.25
C THR A 65 -1.74 -2.21 -11.11
N ASP A 66 -2.34 -3.20 -10.46
CA ASP A 66 -3.78 -3.34 -10.29
C ASP A 66 -4.08 -3.81 -8.85
N PRO A 67 -4.33 -2.87 -7.92
CA PRO A 67 -4.61 -3.19 -6.53
C PRO A 67 -5.94 -3.95 -6.37
N ASN A 68 -6.00 -4.89 -5.44
CA ASN A 68 -7.24 -5.59 -5.12
C ASN A 68 -8.06 -4.78 -4.08
N PRO A 69 -9.24 -4.22 -4.43
CA PRO A 69 -10.05 -3.43 -3.50
C PRO A 69 -10.65 -4.25 -2.35
N ASP A 70 -10.90 -5.55 -2.56
CA ASP A 70 -11.57 -6.41 -1.56
C ASP A 70 -10.66 -6.77 -0.38
N ASP A 71 -9.34 -6.71 -0.59
CA ASP A 71 -8.30 -7.09 0.37
C ASP A 71 -7.43 -5.90 0.81
N GLY A 72 -7.99 -4.69 0.81
CA GLY A 72 -7.31 -3.49 1.24
C GLY A 72 -6.87 -3.56 2.71
N LEU A 73 -5.56 -3.43 2.96
CA LEU A 73 -4.98 -3.31 4.31
C LEU A 73 -5.02 -1.87 4.86
N MET A 74 -5.24 -0.88 3.99
CA MET A 74 -5.17 0.53 4.31
C MET A 74 -6.53 1.20 4.04
N PRO A 75 -7.45 1.21 5.01
CA PRO A 75 -8.81 1.74 4.85
C PRO A 75 -8.84 3.24 4.54
N GLU A 76 -7.76 3.97 4.79
CA GLU A 76 -7.62 5.39 4.44
C GLU A 76 -7.44 5.65 2.94
N ILE A 77 -7.14 4.62 2.13
CA ILE A 77 -6.96 4.75 0.68
C ILE A 77 -8.31 4.62 -0.03
N GLN A 78 -9.24 5.52 0.27
CA GLN A 78 -10.56 5.58 -0.40
C GLN A 78 -10.58 6.56 -1.57
N ASN A 79 -9.71 7.58 -1.55
CA ASN A 79 -9.66 8.60 -2.58
C ASN A 79 -8.51 8.32 -3.56
N HIS A 80 -8.86 8.01 -4.80
CA HIS A 80 -7.91 7.67 -5.86
C HIS A 80 -6.92 8.81 -6.17
N ALA A 81 -7.36 10.08 -6.16
CA ALA A 81 -6.48 11.21 -6.45
C ALA A 81 -5.43 11.41 -5.34
N LEU A 82 -5.85 11.29 -4.07
CA LEU A 82 -4.93 11.32 -2.92
C LEU A 82 -3.97 10.14 -2.93
N PHE A 83 -4.46 8.95 -3.34
CA PHE A 83 -3.62 7.78 -3.52
C PHE A 83 -2.50 8.03 -4.53
N VAL A 84 -2.85 8.47 -5.75
CA VAL A 84 -1.88 8.70 -6.82
C VAL A 84 -0.84 9.74 -6.39
N SER A 85 -1.27 10.85 -5.80
CA SER A 85 -0.37 11.90 -5.32
C SER A 85 0.63 11.37 -4.28
N LYS A 86 0.13 10.69 -3.24
CA LYS A 86 0.98 10.17 -2.15
C LYS A 86 1.87 9.02 -2.60
N ALA A 87 1.34 8.10 -3.41
CA ALA A 87 2.11 6.99 -3.98
C ALA A 87 3.24 7.49 -4.88
N THR A 88 2.98 8.52 -5.69
CA THR A 88 4.00 9.14 -6.55
C THR A 88 5.09 9.80 -5.71
N ALA A 89 4.72 10.62 -4.72
CA ALA A 89 5.66 11.31 -3.85
C ALA A 89 6.58 10.33 -3.10
N MET A 90 6.00 9.30 -2.50
CA MET A 90 6.77 8.31 -1.74
C MET A 90 7.59 7.40 -2.67
N THR A 91 7.12 7.09 -3.89
CA THR A 91 7.94 6.37 -4.89
C THR A 91 9.18 7.18 -5.24
N ALA A 92 9.03 8.48 -5.52
CA ALA A 92 10.15 9.36 -5.85
C ALA A 92 11.21 9.43 -4.73
N GLN A 93 10.77 9.33 -3.47
CA GLN A 93 11.66 9.39 -2.30
C GLN A 93 12.38 8.06 -2.03
N HIS A 94 11.70 6.92 -2.17
CA HIS A 94 12.18 5.64 -1.63
C HIS A 94 12.62 4.63 -2.70
N ALA A 95 12.15 4.73 -3.94
CA ALA A 95 12.45 3.74 -4.98
C ALA A 95 13.89 3.88 -5.54
N ASN A 96 14.53 5.03 -5.33
CA ASN A 96 15.75 5.44 -6.03
C ASN A 96 17.02 5.22 -5.19
N ALA A 97 16.91 4.72 -3.96
CA ALA A 97 18.05 4.57 -3.07
C ALA A 97 18.92 3.38 -3.50
N SER A 98 20.12 3.68 -4.01
CA SER A 98 21.17 2.71 -4.29
C SER A 98 21.61 2.04 -2.98
N HIS A 99 21.29 0.75 -2.83
CA HIS A 99 21.92 -0.22 -1.93
C HIS A 99 22.06 0.17 -0.43
N SER A 100 20.98 0.08 0.34
CA SER A 100 21.12 -0.14 1.79
C SER A 100 21.47 -1.61 2.04
N THR A 101 22.76 -1.92 2.04
CA THR A 101 23.31 -3.18 2.54
C THR A 101 23.28 -3.13 4.06
N PRO A 102 22.63 -4.06 4.79
CA PRO A 102 22.78 -4.09 6.24
C PRO A 102 24.22 -4.49 6.55
N ALA A 103 24.96 -3.57 7.16
CA ALA A 103 26.32 -3.82 7.64
C ALA A 103 26.31 -5.03 8.58
N ARG A 104 27.03 -6.08 8.17
CA ARG A 104 27.37 -7.23 9.00
C ARG A 104 28.30 -6.76 10.10
N THR A 105 27.76 -6.39 11.26
CA THR A 105 28.57 -6.14 12.46
C THR A 105 29.22 -7.45 12.89
N LEU A 106 30.53 -7.55 12.63
CA LEU A 106 31.41 -8.55 13.21
C LEU A 106 31.41 -8.33 14.73
N HIS A 107 30.94 -9.33 15.47
CA HIS A 107 31.19 -9.41 16.90
C HIS A 107 32.70 -9.57 17.13
N ALA A 108 33.35 -8.48 17.53
CA ALA A 108 34.65 -8.50 18.18
C ALA A 108 34.44 -8.08 19.64
N ALA A 109 34.96 -8.89 20.55
CA ALA A 109 34.82 -8.76 21.99
C ALA A 109 35.42 -7.47 22.56
N ALA A 110 34.79 -6.92 23.60
CA ALA A 110 35.50 -6.47 24.81
C ALA A 110 34.52 -6.13 25.94
N HIS A 111 34.93 -6.56 27.12
CA HIS A 111 34.34 -6.42 28.44
C HIS A 111 34.40 -4.98 28.99
N ASN A 112 33.30 -4.59 29.67
CA ASN A 112 33.23 -3.95 30.99
C ASN A 112 33.94 -2.61 31.32
N GLU A 113 33.11 -1.60 31.65
CA GLU A 113 33.04 -0.83 32.93
C GLU A 113 33.02 0.71 32.80
N ASP A 114 32.16 1.26 33.65
CA ASP A 114 32.31 2.50 34.43
C ASP A 114 31.45 3.72 34.08
N GLU A 115 30.83 4.20 35.15
CA GLU A 115 29.74 5.15 35.32
C GLU A 115 30.28 6.56 35.48
N SER A 116 29.63 7.58 34.86
CA SER A 116 29.57 8.97 35.37
C SER A 116 28.76 9.90 34.45
N LYS A 117 27.62 10.41 34.97
CA LYS A 117 26.99 11.71 34.61
C LYS A 117 27.65 12.81 35.49
N PRO A 118 27.58 14.14 35.20
CA PRO A 118 26.33 14.85 34.88
C PRO A 118 26.43 16.17 34.02
N ALA A 119 25.26 16.81 33.83
CA ALA A 119 25.01 18.28 33.87
C ALA A 119 25.11 19.21 32.61
N MET A 120 23.92 19.60 32.13
CA MET A 120 23.38 20.96 31.79
C MET A 120 24.13 22.03 30.96
N SER A 121 23.46 22.58 29.93
CA SER A 121 23.30 24.04 29.71
C SER A 121 22.28 24.39 28.61
N LEU A 122 21.59 25.52 28.81
CA LEU A 122 20.52 26.18 28.03
C LEU A 122 21.03 27.09 26.90
N ALA A 123 20.05 27.64 26.13
CA ALA A 123 20.08 28.81 25.22
C ALA A 123 20.34 28.47 23.73
N ASN A 124 19.71 29.10 22.72
CA ASN A 124 18.70 30.15 22.59
C ASN A 124 18.24 30.26 21.11
N GLU A 125 17.17 31.01 20.90
CA GLU A 125 16.47 31.37 19.66
C GLU A 125 17.36 31.94 18.54
N SER A 126 16.95 31.75 17.27
CA SER A 126 16.51 32.86 16.41
C SER A 126 16.01 32.41 15.05
N ASN A 127 14.99 33.14 14.63
CA ASN A 127 14.15 33.12 13.44
C ASN A 127 14.90 33.50 12.15
N SER A 128 14.54 32.94 11.00
CA SER A 128 14.58 33.67 9.72
C SER A 128 13.62 33.06 8.69
N SER A 129 12.56 33.83 8.46
CA SER A 129 11.62 33.80 7.34
C SER A 129 12.28 33.92 5.96
N SER A 130 11.75 33.23 4.96
CA SER A 130 11.67 33.76 3.60
C SER A 130 10.38 33.30 2.93
N SER A 131 9.55 34.29 2.67
CA SER A 131 8.35 34.35 1.84
C SER A 131 8.69 34.35 0.36
N ASP A 132 7.90 33.65 -0.45
CA ASP A 132 7.64 33.92 -1.89
C ASP A 132 6.26 33.27 -2.16
N ASP A 133 5.12 33.95 -2.07
CA ASP A 133 4.52 34.92 -3.02
C ASP A 133 4.61 34.54 -4.50
N SER A 134 3.51 34.03 -5.04
CA SER A 134 2.99 34.43 -6.36
C SER A 134 1.55 33.95 -6.52
N SER A 135 0.64 34.93 -6.52
CA SER A 135 -0.76 34.81 -6.93
C SER A 135 -0.89 34.94 -8.45
N SER A 136 -2.02 34.48 -8.98
CA SER A 136 -2.75 34.90 -10.20
C SER A 136 -3.47 33.69 -10.81
N GLU A 137 -4.72 33.70 -11.26
CA GLU A 137 -5.72 34.74 -11.44
C GLU A 137 -7.11 34.08 -11.61
N SER A 138 -8.13 34.84 -11.26
CA SER A 138 -9.56 34.49 -11.31
C SER A 138 -10.12 34.45 -12.73
N SER A 139 -11.20 33.70 -12.93
CA SER A 139 -12.23 34.04 -13.92
C SER A 139 -13.61 33.65 -13.40
N GLN A 140 -14.49 34.65 -13.42
CA GLN A 140 -15.93 34.64 -13.15
C GLN A 140 -16.61 33.65 -14.12
N GLY A 141 -17.67 32.91 -13.79
CA GLY A 141 -18.94 33.33 -13.20
C GLY A 141 -20.00 33.17 -14.28
N GLU A 142 -21.04 32.36 -14.04
CA GLU A 142 -22.40 32.54 -14.59
C GLU A 142 -23.33 31.45 -14.03
N GLU A 143 -24.40 31.91 -13.38
CA GLU A 143 -25.57 31.09 -13.06
C GLU A 143 -26.59 31.23 -14.20
N ILE A 144 -27.20 30.12 -14.62
CA ILE A 144 -28.50 30.16 -15.30
C ILE A 144 -29.42 29.06 -14.77
N SER A 145 -30.63 29.51 -14.45
CA SER A 145 -31.83 28.79 -14.05
C SER A 145 -32.58 28.12 -15.21
N GLY A 146 -33.35 27.08 -14.88
CA GLY A 146 -34.48 26.54 -15.68
C GLY A 146 -34.09 25.37 -16.59
N SER A 147 -34.92 24.39 -16.90
CA SER A 147 -36.32 24.07 -16.60
C SER A 147 -36.60 22.69 -17.20
N ASP A 148 -37.48 21.91 -16.57
CA ASP A 148 -38.41 20.88 -17.10
C ASP A 148 -38.02 19.99 -18.30
N GLY A 149 -38.19 18.67 -18.11
CA GLY A 149 -38.15 17.70 -19.20
C GLY A 149 -38.56 16.28 -18.76
N ASP A 150 -39.87 16.04 -18.76
CA ASP A 150 -40.53 14.73 -18.74
C ASP A 150 -39.86 13.69 -19.67
N GLY A 151 -39.78 12.44 -19.18
CA GLY A 151 -39.17 11.33 -19.91
C GLY A 151 -39.68 9.96 -19.45
N HIS A 152 -40.96 9.72 -19.72
CA HIS A 152 -41.60 8.46 -20.13
C HIS A 152 -41.00 7.09 -19.71
N SER A 153 -41.81 6.35 -18.96
CA SER A 153 -41.92 4.89 -18.77
C SER A 153 -41.02 3.98 -19.62
N ASP A 154 -40.24 3.13 -18.95
CA ASP A 154 -39.81 1.83 -19.49
C ASP A 154 -40.37 0.69 -18.64
N ALA A 155 -40.90 -0.28 -19.35
CA ALA A 155 -41.83 -1.29 -18.88
C ALA A 155 -41.16 -2.43 -18.12
N ASP A 156 -41.81 -2.83 -17.03
CA ASP A 156 -41.65 -4.13 -16.39
C ASP A 156 -41.91 -5.27 -17.40
N VAL A 157 -40.85 -5.88 -17.91
CA VAL A 157 -40.92 -7.20 -18.54
C VAL A 157 -40.66 -8.25 -17.47
N GLU A 158 -41.69 -8.51 -16.67
CA GLU A 158 -41.76 -9.69 -15.82
C GLU A 158 -41.98 -10.91 -16.72
N ARG A 159 -41.00 -11.83 -16.80
CA ARG A 159 -41.15 -13.13 -17.47
C ARG A 159 -41.22 -14.25 -16.44
N PRO A 160 -42.09 -15.26 -16.67
CA PRO A 160 -42.71 -16.02 -15.60
C PRO A 160 -41.89 -17.20 -15.06
N ALA A 161 -42.15 -17.49 -13.79
CA ALA A 161 -41.71 -18.67 -13.06
C ALA A 161 -42.08 -19.99 -13.76
N LYS A 162 -41.08 -20.86 -13.98
CA LYS A 162 -41.32 -22.28 -14.23
C LYS A 162 -41.10 -23.08 -12.94
N ARG A 163 -42.26 -23.43 -12.38
CA ARG A 163 -42.53 -24.48 -11.41
C ARG A 163 -41.98 -25.83 -11.92
N GLY A 164 -41.24 -26.54 -11.09
CA GLY A 164 -40.89 -27.94 -11.28
C GLY A 164 -40.66 -28.60 -9.93
N ARG A 165 -41.70 -29.24 -9.40
CA ARG A 165 -41.72 -29.99 -8.14
C ARG A 165 -42.20 -31.42 -8.45
N LEU A 166 -41.55 -32.41 -7.84
CA LEU A 166 -41.90 -33.85 -7.74
C LEU A 166 -41.83 -34.62 -9.07
N VAL A 167 -41.23 -35.81 -9.15
CA VAL A 167 -41.03 -36.93 -8.21
C VAL A 167 -39.68 -37.60 -8.48
#